data_AF-A0A7C0V5M3-F1
#
_entry.id   AF-A0A7C0V5M3-F1
#
_cell.length_a   1.000
_cell.length_b   1.000
_cell.length_c   1.000
_cell.angle_alpha   90.00
_cell.angle_beta   90.00
_cell.angle_gamma   90.00
#
_symmetry.space_group_name_H-M   'P 1'
#
loop_
_entity.id
_entity.type
_entity.pdbx_description
1 polymer ?
#
loop_
_entity_poly.entity_id
_entity_poly.type
_entity_poly.pdbx_seq_one_letter_code
_entity_poly.pdbx_strand_id
1 'polypeptide(L)'
;LSQQASEKAVKAVFQRLGAEAFGHSVAGLLRRLPEELRPGKELMDMAKELDKAYIPTRYPNAHPEGAPYETYTEGEARRLIGYARRILEYCEDILSRV
;
A
#
# COMPACT_ATOMS: atom_id res chain seq x y z
N LEU A 1 -4.72 7.90 -4.30
CA LEU A 1 -3.48 8.25 -3.54
C LEU A 1 -3.12 7.23 -2.45
N SER A 2 -4.09 6.57 -1.81
CA SER A 2 -3.85 5.62 -0.71
C SER A 2 -2.81 4.55 -0.99
N GLN A 3 -2.84 3.93 -2.19
CA GLN A 3 -1.84 2.93 -2.59
C GLN A 3 -0.43 3.52 -2.65
N GLN A 4 -0.26 4.70 -3.26
CA GLN A 4 1.05 5.37 -3.39
C GLN A 4 1.59 5.83 -2.03
N ALA A 5 0.73 6.36 -1.15
CA ALA A 5 1.13 6.72 0.21
C ALA A 5 1.69 5.50 0.96
N SER A 6 1.00 4.36 0.85
CA SER A 6 1.42 3.10 1.46
C SER A 6 2.72 2.57 0.85
N GLU A 7 2.85 2.61 -0.50
CA GLU A 7 4.08 2.22 -1.20
C GLU A 7 5.29 3.00 -0.71
N LYS A 8 5.13 4.34 -0.58
CA LYS A 8 6.21 5.23 -0.15
C LYS A 8 6.56 5.05 1.32
N ALA A 9 5.57 4.83 2.20
CA ALA A 9 5.79 4.55 3.61
C ALA A 9 6.68 3.31 3.80
N VAL A 10 6.36 2.21 3.12
CA VAL A 10 7.15 0.98 3.22
C VAL A 10 8.55 1.17 2.62
N LYS A 11 8.68 1.90 1.50
CA LYS A 11 9.99 2.24 0.93
C LYS A 11 10.86 3.08 1.86
N ALA A 12 10.27 3.96 2.67
CA ALA A 12 11.00 4.73 3.68
C ALA A 12 11.62 3.82 4.74
N VAL A 13 10.94 2.73 5.14
CA VAL A 13 11.52 1.71 6.02
C VAL A 13 12.75 1.07 5.39
N PHE A 14 12.68 0.65 4.13
CA PHE A 14 13.86 0.11 3.42
C PHE A 14 15.00 1.12 3.36
N GLN A 15 14.70 2.39 3.05
CA GLN A 15 15.70 3.44 3.01
C GLN A 15 16.38 3.64 4.38
N ARG A 16 15.61 3.61 5.48
CA ARG A 16 16.16 3.68 6.84
C ARG A 16 17.08 2.51 7.17
N LEU A 17 16.77 1.32 6.67
CA LEU A 17 17.58 0.11 6.82
C LEU A 17 18.79 0.06 5.87
N GLY A 18 19.04 1.12 5.09
CA GLY A 18 20.15 1.15 4.13
C GLY A 18 19.94 0.25 2.91
N ALA A 19 18.70 -0.11 2.60
CA ALA A 19 18.32 -0.98 1.50
C ALA A 19 17.49 -0.23 0.44
N GLU A 20 17.52 -0.74 -0.79
CA GLU A 20 16.68 -0.25 -1.88
C GLU A 20 15.53 -1.22 -2.15
N ALA A 21 14.33 -0.69 -2.38
CA ALA A 21 13.15 -1.48 -2.63
C ALA A 21 12.44 -1.09 -3.93
N PHE A 22 12.39 -2.04 -4.86
CA PHE A 22 11.79 -1.88 -6.19
C PHE A 22 10.36 -2.42 -6.27
N GLY A 23 9.57 -1.86 -7.19
CA GLY A 23 8.19 -2.28 -7.47
C GLY A 23 7.12 -1.43 -6.77
N HIS A 24 5.86 -1.77 -7.07
CA HIS A 24 4.67 -1.01 -6.66
C HIS A 24 3.71 -1.78 -5.76
N SER A 25 3.91 -3.09 -5.61
CA SER A 25 3.08 -3.89 -4.69
C SER A 25 3.48 -3.59 -3.25
N VAL A 26 2.57 -2.96 -2.51
CA VAL A 26 2.69 -2.70 -1.08
C VAL A 26 2.80 -4.02 -0.33
N ALA A 27 1.97 -5.02 -0.66
CA ALA A 27 2.06 -6.34 -0.04
C ALA A 27 3.40 -7.03 -0.35
N GLY A 28 3.90 -6.89 -1.57
CA GLY A 28 5.20 -7.40 -1.99
C GLY A 28 6.38 -6.68 -1.32
N LEU A 29 6.26 -5.38 -1.05
CA LEU A 29 7.23 -4.63 -0.26
C LEU A 29 7.22 -5.10 1.20
N LEU A 30 6.05 -5.18 1.84
CA LEU A 30 5.91 -5.66 3.22
C LEU A 30 6.43 -7.08 3.41
N ARG A 31 6.21 -7.98 2.46
CA ARG A 31 6.72 -9.36 2.51
C ARG A 31 8.24 -9.44 2.46
N ARG A 32 8.89 -8.48 1.80
CA ARG A 32 10.35 -8.43 1.66
C ARG A 32 11.06 -7.77 2.85
N LEU A 33 10.32 -7.22 3.80
CA LEU A 33 10.92 -6.74 5.05
C LEU A 33 11.62 -7.90 5.79
N PRO A 34 12.62 -7.59 6.64
CA PRO A 34 13.17 -8.53 7.62
C PRO A 34 12.05 -9.20 8.41
N GLU A 35 12.23 -10.46 8.78
CA GLU A 35 11.16 -11.28 9.36
C GLU A 35 10.56 -10.66 10.63
N GLU A 36 11.39 -10.01 11.44
CA GLU A 36 11.03 -9.33 12.68
C GLU A 36 10.19 -8.06 12.44
N LEU A 37 10.23 -7.52 11.22
CA LEU A 37 9.53 -6.32 10.78
C LEU A 37 8.38 -6.62 9.81
N ARG A 38 8.05 -7.89 9.57
CA ARG A 38 6.90 -8.26 8.73
C ARG A 38 5.61 -8.10 9.52
N PRO A 39 4.58 -7.48 8.94
CA PRO A 39 3.32 -7.32 9.64
C PRO A 39 2.51 -8.61 9.67
N GLY A 40 1.51 -8.65 10.54
CA GLY A 40 0.53 -9.73 10.59
C GLY A 40 -0.41 -9.78 9.37
N LYS A 41 -1.23 -10.85 9.33
CA LYS A 41 -2.15 -11.15 8.22
C LYS A 41 -3.09 -9.99 7.89
N GLU A 42 -3.61 -9.30 8.89
CA GLU A 42 -4.57 -8.21 8.73
C GLU A 42 -4.00 -7.08 7.86
N LEU A 43 -2.84 -6.53 8.23
CA LEU A 43 -2.20 -5.46 7.46
C LEU A 43 -1.77 -5.93 6.06
N MET A 44 -1.38 -7.20 5.94
CA MET A 44 -1.04 -7.80 4.66
C MET A 44 -2.26 -7.88 3.72
N ASP A 45 -3.45 -8.18 4.24
CA ASP A 45 -4.68 -8.20 3.45
C ASP A 45 -5.13 -6.78 3.05
N MET A 46 -4.96 -5.79 3.94
CA MET A 46 -5.16 -4.37 3.62
C MET A 46 -4.23 -3.92 2.47
N ALA A 47 -2.95 -4.31 2.51
CA ALA A 47 -2.00 -4.01 1.46
C ALA A 47 -2.36 -4.65 0.11
N LYS A 48 -2.88 -5.88 0.11
CA LYS A 48 -3.38 -6.52 -1.12
C LYS A 48 -4.60 -5.81 -1.70
N GLU A 49 -5.50 -5.29 -0.86
CA GLU A 49 -6.61 -4.46 -1.36
C GLU A 49 -6.10 -3.16 -1.99
N LEU A 50 -5.11 -2.50 -1.38
CA LEU A 50 -4.49 -1.31 -1.96
C LEU A 50 -3.79 -1.59 -3.29
N ASP A 51 -3.14 -2.73 -3.43
CA ASP A 51 -2.45 -3.12 -4.67
C ASP A 51 -3.40 -3.21 -5.87
N LYS A 52 -4.67 -3.61 -5.64
CA LYS A 52 -5.70 -3.62 -6.67
C LYS A 52 -6.02 -2.23 -7.21
N ALA A 53 -5.67 -1.16 -6.50
CA ALA A 53 -5.91 0.22 -6.93
C ALA A 53 -4.72 0.85 -7.68
N TYR A 54 -3.60 0.13 -7.88
CA TYR A 54 -2.39 0.73 -8.49
C TYR A 54 -2.55 1.10 -9.98
N ILE A 55 -3.09 0.17 -10.79
CA ILE A 55 -3.36 0.35 -12.22
C ILE A 55 -4.80 0.83 -12.47
N PRO A 56 -5.85 0.20 -11.90
CA PRO A 56 -7.22 0.48 -12.33
C PRO A 56 -7.72 1.88 -12.02
N THR A 57 -7.08 2.61 -11.09
CA THR A 57 -7.42 4.01 -10.79
C THR A 57 -7.00 5.00 -11.89
N ARG A 58 -6.22 4.56 -12.89
CA ARG A 58 -5.61 5.45 -13.90
C ARG A 58 -5.85 5.03 -15.35
N TYR A 59 -6.10 3.74 -15.59
CA TYR A 59 -6.19 3.20 -16.94
C TYR A 59 -7.58 2.63 -17.22
N PRO A 60 -8.34 3.19 -18.18
CA PRO A 60 -9.69 2.73 -18.50
C PRO A 60 -9.76 1.26 -18.90
N ASN A 61 -8.71 0.72 -19.55
CA ASN A 61 -8.65 -0.69 -19.97
C ASN A 61 -8.56 -1.70 -18.82
N ALA A 62 -8.55 -1.24 -17.56
CA ALA A 62 -8.65 -2.10 -16.39
C ALA A 62 -10.09 -2.52 -16.06
N HIS A 63 -11.10 -1.88 -16.68
CA HIS A 63 -12.51 -2.19 -16.51
C HIS A 63 -13.18 -2.44 -17.88
N PRO A 64 -14.24 -3.27 -17.95
CA PRO A 64 -14.94 -3.52 -19.21
C PRO A 64 -15.59 -2.28 -19.83
N GLU A 65 -15.97 -1.31 -19.00
CA GLU A 65 -16.68 -0.11 -19.42
C GLU A 65 -16.37 1.07 -18.47
N GLY A 66 -16.48 2.29 -18.99
CA GLY A 66 -16.36 3.53 -18.23
C GLY A 66 -14.93 4.02 -18.03
N ALA A 67 -14.83 5.25 -17.51
CA ALA A 67 -13.58 5.83 -17.07
C ALA A 67 -13.27 5.44 -15.62
N PRO A 68 -11.99 5.41 -15.19
CA PRO A 68 -11.61 5.04 -13.83
C PRO A 68 -12.32 5.80 -12.70
N TYR A 69 -12.75 7.04 -12.92
CA TYR A 69 -13.43 7.82 -11.86
C TYR A 69 -14.89 7.35 -11.61
N GLU A 70 -15.47 6.60 -12.54
CA GLU A 70 -16.86 6.12 -12.46
C GLU A 70 -16.97 4.81 -11.66
N THR A 71 -15.86 4.09 -11.49
CA THR A 71 -15.85 2.73 -10.91
C THR A 71 -15.64 2.70 -9.40
N TYR A 72 -15.19 3.79 -8.78
CA TYR A 72 -14.90 3.83 -7.34
C TYR A 72 -16.00 4.54 -6.57
N THR A 73 -16.48 3.88 -5.53
CA THR A 73 -17.46 4.45 -4.59
C THR A 73 -16.76 5.23 -3.48
N GLU A 74 -17.51 6.14 -2.83
CA GLU A 74 -17.03 6.83 -1.64
C GLU A 74 -16.68 5.85 -0.50
N GLY A 75 -17.46 4.79 -0.33
CA GLY A 75 -17.20 3.76 0.69
C GLY A 75 -15.87 3.04 0.47
N GLU A 76 -15.53 2.72 -0.78
CA GLU A 76 -14.21 2.16 -1.12
C GLU A 76 -13.10 3.17 -0.89
N ALA A 77 -13.29 4.43 -1.32
CA ALA A 77 -12.30 5.48 -1.11
C ALA A 77 -11.98 5.65 0.39
N ARG A 78 -13.00 5.72 1.25
CA ARG A 78 -12.84 5.83 2.71
C ARG A 78 -12.13 4.60 3.29
N ARG A 79 -12.49 3.39 2.85
CA ARG A 79 -11.84 2.15 3.28
C ARG A 79 -10.35 2.12 2.90
N LEU A 80 -10.02 2.44 1.65
CA LEU A 80 -8.62 2.46 1.18
C LEU A 80 -7.79 3.56 1.88
N ILE A 81 -8.38 4.73 2.17
CA ILE A 81 -7.72 5.76 3.00
C ILE A 81 -7.44 5.20 4.40
N GLY A 82 -8.40 4.50 5.01
CA GLY A 82 -8.21 3.82 6.28
C GLY A 82 -7.05 2.83 6.26
N TYR A 83 -6.97 1.98 5.23
CA TYR A 83 -5.86 1.03 5.06
C TYR A 83 -4.50 1.72 4.92
N ALA A 84 -4.42 2.79 4.13
CA ALA A 84 -3.17 3.53 3.99
C ALA A 84 -2.71 4.17 5.31
N ARG A 85 -3.66 4.66 6.12
CA ARG A 85 -3.36 5.15 7.47
C ARG A 85 -2.76 4.06 8.35
N ARG A 86 -3.36 2.86 8.37
CA ARG A 86 -2.85 1.73 9.16
C ARG A 86 -1.43 1.32 8.73
N ILE A 87 -1.14 1.35 7.43
CA ILE A 87 0.20 1.05 6.92
C ILE A 87 1.21 2.15 7.29
N LEU A 88 0.81 3.43 7.22
CA LEU A 88 1.64 4.55 7.67
C LEU A 88 1.99 4.42 9.15
N GLU A 89 0.99 4.21 10.01
CA GLU A 89 1.17 4.02 11.46
C GLU A 89 2.13 2.84 11.75
N TYR A 90 2.01 1.75 11.00
CA TYR A 90 2.91 0.60 11.12
C TYR A 90 4.35 0.95 10.73
N CYS A 91 4.55 1.67 9.63
CA CYS A 91 5.89 2.11 9.21
C CYS A 91 6.49 3.13 10.19
N GLU A 92 5.69 4.06 10.72
CA GLU A 92 6.12 5.01 11.75
C GLU A 92 6.58 4.29 13.03
N ASP A 93 5.82 3.29 13.48
CA ASP A 93 6.19 2.47 14.63
C ASP A 93 7.53 1.75 14.43
N ILE A 94 7.75 1.15 13.25
CA ILE A 94 9.06 0.55 12.91
C ILE A 94 10.15 1.61 12.98
N LEU A 95 9.98 2.74 12.28
CA LEU A 95 10.99 3.80 12.17
C LEU A 95 11.33 4.43 13.53
N SER A 96 10.40 4.43 14.49
CA SER A 96 10.66 4.92 15.85
C SER A 96 11.60 4.02 16.66
N ARG A 97 11.79 2.76 16.24
CA ARG A 97 12.55 1.73 16.95
C ARG A 97 13.91 1.42 16.31
N VAL A 98 14.14 1.85 15.06
CA VAL A 98 15.32 1.50 14.25
C VAL A 98 16.21 2.69 13.89
#